data_AF-A0A0E2DCJ2-F1
#
_entry.id   AF-A0A0E2DCJ2-F1
#
_cell.length_a   1.000
_cell.length_b   1.000
_cell.length_c   1.000
_cell.angle_alpha   90.00
_cell.angle_beta   90.00
_cell.angle_gamma   90.00
#
_symmetry.space_group_name_H-M   'P 1'
#
loop_
_entity.id
_entity.type
_entity.pdbx_description
1 polymer ?
#
loop_
_entity_poly.entity_id
_entity_poly.type
_entity_poly.pdbx_seq_one_letter_code
_entity_poly.pdbx_strand_id
1 'polypeptide(L)'
;MEIFGQINPITISSQKYKQEDGTKKYLIYSGERRFMAARALVKRGLKKYKNIRARTLINDSSHDSLMREVYGTNKDRKNWEESEIIDIIVKEYPKERFLKNMAGAPRLGQKKETPLADEISKIFAVSKATAYRYIEAAIEREGWQKQKNKPEYPLLASSEFSFAEKRAKAYNKALDTLNMAQKEVDLILKDVLDPKNKVMNRKEFEAFAKAVKNKTVRHI
;
A
#
# COMPACT_ATOMS: atom_id res chain seq x y z
N MET A 1 25.34 -43.02 -7.73
CA MET A 1 25.50 -42.07 -8.86
C MET A 1 26.25 -40.87 -8.31
N GLU A 2 27.51 -40.68 -8.67
CA GLU A 2 28.35 -39.60 -8.13
C GLU A 2 28.00 -38.27 -8.80
N ILE A 3 27.77 -37.23 -7.99
CA ILE A 3 27.43 -35.88 -8.48
C ILE A 3 28.62 -34.97 -8.22
N PHE A 4 29.29 -34.55 -9.29
CA PHE A 4 30.55 -33.80 -9.22
C PHE A 4 30.33 -32.28 -9.29
N GLY A 5 31.00 -31.55 -8.39
CA GLY A 5 31.23 -30.10 -8.54
C GLY A 5 30.05 -29.16 -8.20
N GLN A 6 28.91 -29.67 -7.73
CA GLN A 6 27.77 -28.84 -7.36
C GLN A 6 27.47 -28.94 -5.86
N ILE A 7 27.85 -27.91 -5.11
CA ILE A 7 27.64 -27.81 -3.65
C ILE A 7 26.16 -27.59 -3.32
N ASN A 8 25.49 -26.69 -4.06
CA ASN A 8 24.09 -26.33 -3.83
C ASN A 8 23.17 -26.88 -4.94
N PRO A 9 22.05 -27.54 -4.63
CA PRO A 9 21.07 -28.00 -5.63
C PRO A 9 20.40 -26.83 -6.36
N ILE A 10 19.96 -27.04 -7.61
CA ILE A 10 19.02 -26.15 -8.30
C ILE A 10 17.60 -26.39 -7.77
N THR A 11 16.73 -25.39 -7.81
CA THR A 11 15.31 -25.58 -7.45
C THR A 11 14.50 -25.64 -8.71
N ILE A 12 13.67 -26.68 -8.82
CA ILE A 12 12.85 -26.95 -9.99
C ILE A 12 11.38 -27.17 -9.61
N SER A 13 10.52 -27.08 -10.61
CA SER A 13 9.11 -27.44 -10.48
C SER A 13 8.90 -28.90 -10.07
N SER A 14 7.78 -29.15 -9.41
CA SER A 14 7.33 -30.50 -9.03
C SER A 14 6.95 -31.33 -10.27
N GLN A 15 6.46 -30.66 -11.32
CA GLN A 15 6.02 -31.28 -12.56
C GLN A 15 6.77 -30.73 -13.79
N LYS A 16 6.76 -31.49 -14.89
CA LYS A 16 7.33 -31.04 -16.18
C LYS A 16 6.29 -30.25 -16.96
N TYR A 17 6.70 -29.10 -17.50
CA TYR A 17 5.88 -28.24 -18.34
C TYR A 17 6.19 -28.47 -19.81
N LYS A 18 5.16 -28.36 -20.66
CA LYS A 18 5.31 -28.42 -22.11
C LYS A 18 5.93 -27.12 -22.59
N GLN A 19 7.04 -27.24 -23.32
CA GLN A 19 7.72 -26.14 -23.98
C GLN A 19 7.12 -25.92 -25.38
N GLU A 20 7.41 -24.77 -25.99
CA GLU A 20 6.99 -24.44 -27.35
C GLU A 20 7.49 -25.46 -28.39
N ASP A 21 8.69 -26.03 -28.16
CA ASP A 21 9.30 -27.10 -28.97
C ASP A 21 8.64 -28.49 -28.78
N GLY A 22 7.53 -28.58 -28.02
CA GLY A 22 6.81 -29.82 -27.73
C GLY A 22 7.45 -30.70 -26.66
N THR A 23 8.65 -30.35 -26.15
CA THR A 23 9.34 -31.14 -25.12
C THR A 23 8.80 -30.84 -23.72
N LYS A 24 8.87 -31.83 -22.82
CA LYS A 24 8.50 -31.66 -21.40
C LYS A 24 9.75 -31.44 -20.55
N LYS A 25 9.95 -30.22 -20.03
CA LYS A 25 11.09 -29.85 -19.17
C LYS A 25 10.59 -29.33 -17.83
N TYR A 26 11.39 -29.53 -16.77
CA TYR A 26 11.11 -28.88 -15.49
C TYR A 26 11.41 -27.38 -15.61
N LEU A 27 10.58 -26.55 -14.99
CA LEU A 27 10.89 -25.13 -14.81
C LEU A 27 11.96 -25.01 -13.73
N ILE A 28 12.95 -24.14 -13.96
CA ILE A 28 14.01 -23.89 -12.99
C ILE A 28 13.64 -22.59 -12.27
N TYR A 29 13.26 -22.71 -10.99
CA TYR A 29 12.94 -21.55 -10.15
C TYR A 29 14.20 -20.91 -9.56
N SER A 30 15.27 -21.67 -9.37
CA SER A 30 16.53 -21.15 -8.83
C SER A 30 17.75 -21.92 -9.30
N GLY A 31 18.85 -21.21 -9.50
CA GLY A 31 20.14 -21.80 -9.88
C GLY A 31 20.33 -21.97 -11.38
N GLU A 32 19.68 -21.14 -12.21
CA GLU A 32 19.83 -21.16 -13.66
C GLU A 32 21.29 -21.04 -14.12
N ARG A 33 22.09 -20.16 -13.51
CA ARG A 33 23.54 -20.06 -13.78
C ARG A 33 24.28 -21.39 -13.59
N ARG A 34 23.94 -22.15 -12.54
CA ARG A 34 24.53 -23.48 -12.25
C ARG A 34 24.08 -24.52 -13.29
N PHE A 35 22.81 -24.47 -13.67
CA PHE A 35 22.28 -25.30 -14.74
C PHE A 35 22.97 -25.02 -16.09
N MET A 36 23.13 -23.75 -16.46
CA MET A 36 23.82 -23.35 -17.69
C MET A 36 25.30 -23.74 -17.66
N ALA A 37 25.98 -23.57 -16.53
CA ALA A 37 27.37 -23.99 -16.36
C ALA A 37 27.53 -25.52 -16.54
N ALA A 38 26.66 -26.32 -15.91
CA ALA A 38 26.66 -27.77 -16.10
C ALA A 38 26.41 -28.15 -17.56
N ARG A 39 25.44 -27.51 -18.22
CA ARG A 39 25.13 -27.72 -19.64
C ARG A 39 26.32 -27.38 -20.54
N ALA A 40 27.04 -26.31 -20.25
CA ALA A 40 28.25 -25.92 -20.99
C ALA A 40 29.37 -26.96 -20.85
N LEU A 41 29.58 -27.51 -19.65
CA LEU A 41 30.56 -28.58 -19.42
C LEU A 41 30.17 -29.88 -20.16
N VAL A 42 28.89 -30.23 -20.17
CA VAL A 42 28.38 -31.38 -20.94
C VAL A 42 28.59 -31.17 -22.45
N LYS A 43 28.31 -29.97 -22.97
CA LYS A 43 28.59 -29.62 -24.38
C LYS A 43 30.07 -29.75 -24.75
N ARG A 44 30.98 -29.53 -23.79
CA ARG A 44 32.43 -29.74 -23.94
C ARG A 44 32.86 -31.22 -23.82
N GLY A 45 31.91 -32.16 -23.74
CA GLY A 45 32.19 -33.60 -23.70
C GLY A 45 32.37 -34.19 -22.30
N LEU A 46 32.24 -33.39 -21.24
CA LEU A 46 32.43 -33.86 -19.86
C LEU A 46 31.18 -34.59 -19.33
N LYS A 47 31.06 -35.88 -19.65
CA LYS A 47 29.91 -36.74 -19.31
C LYS A 47 29.58 -36.80 -17.80
N LYS A 48 30.56 -36.56 -16.93
CA LYS A 48 30.38 -36.55 -15.46
C LYS A 48 29.43 -35.45 -14.94
N TYR A 49 29.16 -34.41 -15.73
CA TYR A 49 28.21 -33.33 -15.38
C TYR A 49 26.83 -33.48 -16.04
N LYS A 50 26.54 -34.65 -16.64
CA LYS A 50 25.23 -34.92 -17.28
C LYS A 50 24.07 -34.83 -16.29
N ASN A 51 24.32 -35.14 -15.02
CA ASN A 51 23.35 -35.08 -13.94
C ASN A 51 23.67 -33.93 -12.99
N ILE A 52 22.65 -33.18 -12.61
CA ILE A 52 22.74 -32.01 -11.72
C ILE A 52 21.86 -32.27 -10.48
N ARG A 53 22.33 -31.90 -9.28
CA ARG A 53 21.51 -31.94 -8.06
C ARG A 53 20.38 -30.93 -8.20
N ALA A 54 19.15 -31.42 -8.04
CA ALA A 54 17.95 -30.60 -8.02
C ALA A 54 17.13 -30.92 -6.77
N ARG A 55 16.40 -29.92 -6.27
CA ARG A 55 15.33 -30.06 -5.27
C ARG A 55 14.03 -29.59 -5.89
N THR A 56 12.95 -30.30 -5.63
CA THR A 56 11.61 -29.87 -6.02
C THR A 56 11.07 -28.89 -4.98
N LEU A 57 10.39 -27.85 -5.44
CA LEU A 57 9.65 -26.98 -4.54
C LEU A 57 8.41 -27.73 -4.03
N ILE A 58 8.22 -27.80 -2.71
CA ILE A 58 7.17 -28.62 -2.07
C ILE A 58 5.76 -28.20 -2.50
N ASN A 59 5.56 -26.90 -2.77
CA ASN A 59 4.29 -26.37 -3.26
C ASN A 59 4.56 -25.29 -4.32
N ASP A 60 4.76 -25.71 -5.56
CA ASP A 60 4.94 -24.79 -6.70
C ASP A 60 3.63 -24.32 -7.35
N SER A 61 2.48 -24.80 -6.87
CA SER A 61 1.16 -24.26 -7.22
C SER A 61 0.84 -22.95 -6.48
N SER A 62 1.51 -22.70 -5.35
CA SER A 62 1.38 -21.48 -4.57
C SER A 62 2.31 -20.41 -5.12
N HIS A 63 1.72 -19.33 -5.67
CA HIS A 63 2.46 -18.17 -6.14
C HIS A 63 3.42 -17.63 -5.07
N ASP A 64 2.96 -17.50 -3.82
CA ASP A 64 3.78 -17.02 -2.70
C ASP A 64 5.02 -17.87 -2.44
N SER A 65 4.89 -19.20 -2.55
CA SER A 65 6.00 -20.14 -2.35
C SER A 65 7.03 -20.06 -3.48
N LEU A 66 6.56 -19.86 -4.70
CA LEU A 66 7.39 -19.66 -5.88
C LEU A 66 8.15 -18.34 -5.78
N MET A 67 7.47 -17.26 -5.42
CA MET A 67 8.07 -15.93 -5.25
C MET A 67 9.10 -15.90 -4.13
N ARG A 68 8.82 -16.53 -2.98
CA ARG A 68 9.81 -16.67 -1.90
C ARG A 68 11.04 -17.45 -2.32
N GLU A 69 10.89 -18.47 -3.15
CA GLU A 69 12.03 -19.22 -3.65
C GLU A 69 12.80 -18.39 -4.69
N VAL A 70 12.14 -17.78 -5.67
CA VAL A 70 12.78 -16.96 -6.71
C VAL A 70 13.51 -15.75 -6.11
N TYR A 71 12.85 -14.99 -5.22
CA TYR A 71 13.43 -13.80 -4.62
C TYR A 71 14.30 -14.12 -3.39
N GLY A 72 13.92 -15.09 -2.57
CA GLY A 72 14.67 -15.50 -1.38
C GLY A 72 15.93 -16.32 -1.67
N THR A 73 16.08 -16.89 -2.86
CA THR A 73 17.29 -17.66 -3.24
C THR A 73 18.26 -16.96 -4.17
N ASN A 74 18.15 -15.63 -4.35
CA ASN A 74 19.24 -14.83 -4.91
C ASN A 74 20.42 -14.79 -3.91
N LYS A 75 21.11 -15.93 -3.87
CA LYS A 75 22.14 -16.39 -2.94
C LYS A 75 23.54 -15.86 -3.30
N ASP A 76 23.62 -14.69 -3.90
CA ASP A 76 24.90 -13.97 -4.03
C ASP A 76 25.14 -13.06 -2.81
N ARG A 77 24.62 -13.40 -1.62
CA ARG A 77 24.82 -12.72 -0.31
C ARG A 77 24.61 -11.20 -0.25
N LYS A 78 24.33 -10.54 -1.37
CA LYS A 78 23.75 -9.20 -1.39
C LYS A 78 22.27 -9.40 -1.14
N ASN A 79 21.82 -8.91 0.01
CA ASN A 79 20.40 -8.59 0.16
C ASN A 79 20.02 -7.73 -1.05
N TRP A 80 18.89 -8.04 -1.68
CA TRP A 80 18.35 -7.19 -2.73
C TRP A 80 18.35 -5.75 -2.23
N GLU A 81 18.88 -4.85 -3.05
CA GLU A 81 18.83 -3.43 -2.72
C GLU A 81 17.36 -2.99 -2.75
N GLU A 82 17.00 -2.02 -1.91
CA GLU A 82 15.62 -1.54 -1.78
C GLU A 82 15.04 -1.14 -3.15
N SER A 83 15.86 -0.57 -4.03
CA SER A 83 15.52 -0.23 -5.41
C SER A 83 15.11 -1.43 -6.27
N GLU A 84 15.81 -2.56 -6.13
CA GLU A 84 15.51 -3.79 -6.88
C GLU A 84 14.22 -4.46 -6.38
N ILE A 85 13.98 -4.40 -5.06
CA ILE A 85 12.73 -4.86 -4.46
C ILE A 85 11.56 -4.02 -4.98
N ILE A 86 11.73 -2.70 -5.06
CA ILE A 86 10.73 -1.79 -5.62
C ILE A 86 10.45 -2.11 -7.10
N ASP A 87 11.50 -2.37 -7.91
CA ASP A 87 11.36 -2.75 -9.32
C ASP A 87 10.54 -4.04 -9.51
N ILE A 88 10.75 -5.02 -8.64
CA ILE A 88 9.97 -6.26 -8.64
C ILE A 88 8.51 -5.96 -8.29
N ILE A 89 8.28 -5.22 -7.20
CA ILE A 89 6.94 -4.90 -6.72
C ILE A 89 6.13 -4.18 -7.81
N VAL A 90 6.73 -3.22 -8.51
CA VAL A 90 6.07 -2.48 -9.61
C VAL A 90 5.69 -3.38 -10.79
N LYS A 91 6.50 -4.39 -11.11
CA LYS A 91 6.23 -5.31 -12.23
C LYS A 91 5.16 -6.35 -11.90
N GLU A 92 5.13 -6.81 -10.66
CA GLU A 92 4.24 -7.90 -10.24
C GLU A 92 2.81 -7.44 -9.95
N TYR A 93 2.65 -6.18 -9.54
CA TYR A 93 1.35 -5.65 -9.16
C TYR A 93 0.87 -4.57 -10.12
N PRO A 94 -0.41 -4.59 -10.54
CA PRO A 94 -0.96 -3.53 -11.38
C PRO A 94 -1.16 -2.25 -10.55
N LYS A 95 -1.04 -1.08 -11.20
CA LYS A 95 -1.11 0.26 -10.60
C LYS A 95 -2.32 0.45 -9.67
N GLU A 96 -3.47 -0.12 -10.01
CA GLU A 96 -4.71 0.00 -9.24
C GLU A 96 -4.56 -0.57 -7.82
N ARG A 97 -3.73 -1.61 -7.65
CA ARG A 97 -3.49 -2.24 -6.35
C ARG A 97 -2.73 -1.34 -5.39
N PHE A 98 -1.81 -0.51 -5.91
CA PHE A 98 -1.09 0.48 -5.12
C PHE A 98 -2.01 1.61 -4.65
N LEU A 99 -2.96 2.02 -5.50
CA LEU A 99 -3.86 3.13 -5.22
C LEU A 99 -5.10 2.73 -4.40
N LYS A 100 -5.44 1.42 -4.34
CA LYS A 100 -6.61 0.88 -3.63
C LYS A 100 -6.50 1.02 -2.10
N ASN A 101 -5.34 0.80 -1.50
CA ASN A 101 -5.18 0.87 -0.03
C ASN A 101 -5.00 2.29 0.53
N MET A 102 -4.82 3.28 -0.34
CA MET A 102 -4.87 4.71 0.01
C MET A 102 -6.30 5.26 -0.02
N ALA A 103 -7.29 4.48 -0.48
CA ALA A 103 -8.69 4.80 -0.29
C ALA A 103 -9.09 4.27 1.10
N GLY A 104 -9.67 5.13 1.94
CA GLY A 104 -10.06 4.81 3.31
C GLY A 104 -11.07 3.66 3.44
N ALA A 105 -11.69 3.60 4.63
CA ALA A 105 -12.48 2.47 5.14
C ALA A 105 -13.31 1.71 4.08
N PRO A 106 -13.36 0.36 4.17
CA PRO A 106 -14.05 -0.47 3.19
C PRO A 106 -15.52 -0.07 3.05
N ARG A 107 -16.01 0.01 1.80
CA ARG A 107 -17.42 0.25 1.50
C ARG A 107 -18.25 -0.93 2.03
N LEU A 108 -19.35 -0.64 2.73
CA LEU A 108 -20.28 -1.65 3.24
C LEU A 108 -20.72 -2.60 2.10
N GLY A 109 -20.56 -3.91 2.31
CA GLY A 109 -20.98 -4.97 1.38
C GLY A 109 -19.89 -5.54 0.45
N GLN A 110 -18.68 -4.97 0.40
CA GLN A 110 -17.57 -5.55 -0.38
C GLN A 110 -16.70 -6.48 0.49
N LYS A 111 -16.29 -7.65 -0.05
CA LYS A 111 -15.32 -8.53 0.62
C LYS A 111 -14.06 -7.73 0.94
N LYS A 112 -13.53 -7.87 2.16
CA LYS A 112 -12.23 -7.29 2.54
C LYS A 112 -11.15 -7.85 1.60
N GLU A 113 -10.74 -7.07 0.61
CA GLU A 113 -9.53 -7.38 -0.16
C GLU A 113 -8.34 -7.36 0.79
N THR A 114 -7.45 -8.34 0.66
CA THR A 114 -6.22 -8.38 1.45
C THR A 114 -5.36 -7.18 1.06
N PRO A 115 -4.90 -6.35 2.03
CA PRO A 115 -4.07 -5.21 1.70
C PRO A 115 -2.77 -5.66 1.02
N LEU A 116 -2.38 -5.01 -0.09
CA LEU A 116 -1.09 -5.17 -0.76
C LEU A 116 0.11 -5.21 0.21
N ALA A 117 0.11 -4.39 1.27
CA ALA A 117 1.16 -4.40 2.28
C ALA A 117 1.27 -5.74 3.03
N ASP A 118 0.13 -6.40 3.28
CA ASP A 118 0.11 -7.71 3.93
C ASP A 118 0.66 -8.81 3.01
N GLU A 119 0.41 -8.72 1.70
CA GLU A 119 0.96 -9.64 0.70
C GLU A 119 2.48 -9.46 0.55
N ILE A 120 2.95 -8.21 0.36
CA ILE A 120 4.38 -7.89 0.24
C ILE A 120 5.14 -8.29 1.52
N SER A 121 4.57 -8.03 2.71
CA SER A 121 5.18 -8.44 3.99
C SER A 121 5.41 -9.95 4.07
N LYS A 122 4.46 -10.74 3.55
CA LYS A 122 4.54 -12.21 3.54
C LYS A 122 5.50 -12.71 2.49
N ILE A 123 5.52 -12.13 1.29
CA ILE A 123 6.37 -12.57 0.18
C ILE A 123 7.84 -12.26 0.48
N PHE A 124 8.15 -11.05 0.92
CA PHE A 124 9.52 -10.63 1.20
C PHE A 124 9.97 -10.88 2.64
N ALA A 125 9.09 -11.45 3.48
CA ALA A 125 9.34 -11.68 4.90
C ALA A 125 9.80 -10.41 5.66
N VAL A 126 9.22 -9.26 5.29
CA VAL A 126 9.49 -7.96 5.90
C VAL A 126 8.36 -7.53 6.82
N SER A 127 8.60 -6.52 7.66
CA SER A 127 7.52 -5.94 8.48
C SER A 127 6.47 -5.25 7.59
N LYS A 128 5.23 -5.14 8.09
CA LYS A 128 4.18 -4.37 7.39
C LYS A 128 4.59 -2.91 7.14
N ALA A 129 5.30 -2.30 8.09
CA ALA A 129 5.80 -0.94 7.96
C ALA A 129 6.81 -0.81 6.80
N THR A 130 7.71 -1.79 6.65
CA THR A 130 8.65 -1.85 5.54
C THR A 130 7.91 -2.06 4.21
N ALA A 131 6.89 -2.91 4.18
CA ALA A 131 6.07 -3.12 2.98
C ALA A 131 5.34 -1.83 2.56
N TYR A 132 4.81 -1.04 3.50
CA TYR A 132 4.23 0.27 3.20
C TYR A 132 5.27 1.24 2.62
N ARG A 133 6.48 1.29 3.18
CA ARG A 133 7.57 2.11 2.63
C ARG A 133 7.90 1.74 1.18
N TYR A 134 7.95 0.44 0.86
CA TYR A 134 8.19 0.01 -0.52
C TYR A 134 7.05 0.41 -1.47
N ILE A 135 5.80 0.34 -1.01
CA ILE A 135 4.62 0.79 -1.76
C ILE A 135 4.70 2.31 -2.02
N GLU A 136 5.04 3.11 -1.02
CA GLU A 136 5.19 4.56 -1.15
C GLU A 136 6.33 4.92 -2.12
N ALA A 137 7.49 4.28 -1.98
CA ALA A 137 8.63 4.49 -2.86
C ALA A 137 8.33 4.06 -4.31
N ALA A 138 7.56 2.99 -4.52
CA ALA A 138 7.08 2.56 -5.83
C ALA A 138 6.14 3.62 -6.46
N ILE A 139 5.18 4.13 -5.67
CA ILE A 139 4.25 5.18 -6.11
C ILE A 139 4.99 6.46 -6.49
N GLU A 140 5.98 6.86 -5.69
CA GLU A 140 6.79 8.06 -5.93
C GLU A 140 7.66 7.90 -7.19
N ARG A 141 8.38 6.77 -7.31
CA ARG A 141 9.25 6.45 -8.45
C ARG A 141 8.49 6.45 -9.78
N GLU A 142 7.30 5.85 -9.81
CA GLU A 142 6.48 5.75 -11.02
C GLU A 142 5.56 6.96 -11.24
N GLY A 143 5.61 7.97 -10.36
CA GLY A 143 4.79 9.18 -10.46
C GLY A 143 3.29 8.89 -10.38
N TRP A 144 2.88 7.82 -9.69
CA TRP A 144 1.49 7.41 -9.62
C TRP A 144 0.68 8.29 -8.68
N GLN A 145 0.27 9.45 -9.18
CA GLN A 145 -0.66 10.29 -8.44
C GLN A 145 -2.07 9.75 -8.56
N LYS A 146 -2.78 9.69 -7.43
CA LYS A 146 -4.24 9.59 -7.43
C LYS A 146 -4.73 10.85 -8.14
N GLN A 147 -5.21 10.75 -9.37
CA GLN A 147 -6.01 11.83 -9.93
C GLN A 147 -7.12 12.06 -8.90
N LYS A 148 -7.11 13.25 -8.28
CA LYS A 148 -8.28 13.72 -7.55
C LYS A 148 -9.35 13.80 -8.63
N ASN A 149 -10.13 12.73 -8.79
CA ASN A 149 -11.35 12.79 -9.56
C ASN A 149 -12.08 13.98 -8.98
N LYS A 150 -12.20 15.06 -9.78
CA LYS A 150 -13.04 16.19 -9.41
C LYS A 150 -14.37 15.56 -9.03
N PRO A 151 -14.93 15.85 -7.84
CA PRO A 151 -16.21 15.30 -7.46
C PRO A 151 -17.17 15.54 -8.63
N GLU A 152 -17.74 14.46 -9.16
CA GLU A 152 -18.70 14.56 -10.26
C GLU A 152 -19.92 15.30 -9.71
N TYR A 153 -19.98 16.60 -9.97
CA TYR A 153 -21.21 17.36 -9.82
C TYR A 153 -22.00 17.21 -11.12
N PRO A 154 -23.34 17.18 -11.04
CA PRO A 154 -24.17 17.07 -12.22
C PRO A 154 -23.85 18.21 -13.20
N LEU A 155 -23.81 17.89 -14.50
CA LEU A 155 -23.71 18.90 -15.55
C LEU A 155 -25.05 19.66 -15.59
N LEU A 156 -25.06 20.84 -14.98
CA LEU A 156 -26.22 21.72 -14.95
C LEU A 156 -26.36 22.46 -16.28
N ALA A 157 -27.59 22.68 -16.75
CA ALA A 157 -27.83 23.59 -17.86
C ALA A 157 -27.43 25.03 -17.47
N SER A 158 -27.15 25.91 -18.44
CA SER A 158 -26.56 27.25 -18.16
C SER A 158 -27.38 28.10 -17.17
N SER A 159 -28.71 28.01 -17.19
CA SER A 159 -29.60 28.71 -16.25
C SER A 159 -29.53 28.12 -14.83
N GLU A 160 -29.47 26.79 -14.72
CA GLU A 160 -29.35 26.06 -13.46
C GLU A 160 -27.97 26.27 -12.82
N PHE A 161 -26.92 26.32 -13.63
CA PHE A 161 -25.57 26.60 -13.18
C PHE A 161 -25.45 27.99 -12.56
N SER A 162 -25.97 29.03 -13.24
CA SER A 162 -25.95 30.41 -12.72
C SER A 162 -26.72 30.53 -11.38
N PHE A 163 -27.86 29.85 -11.27
CA PHE A 163 -28.63 29.79 -10.03
C PHE A 163 -27.86 29.06 -8.92
N ALA A 164 -27.31 27.87 -9.20
CA ALA A 164 -26.55 27.07 -8.26
C ALA A 164 -25.27 27.78 -7.80
N GLU A 165 -24.56 28.46 -8.71
CA GLU A 165 -23.37 29.25 -8.41
C GLU A 165 -23.70 30.41 -7.46
N LYS A 166 -24.78 31.15 -7.73
CA LYS A 166 -25.22 32.25 -6.87
C LYS A 166 -25.58 31.76 -5.46
N ARG A 167 -26.24 30.61 -5.36
CA ARG A 167 -26.59 29.99 -4.07
C ARG A 167 -25.37 29.41 -3.35
N ALA A 168 -24.44 28.80 -4.07
CA ALA A 168 -23.19 28.28 -3.51
C ALA A 168 -22.32 29.42 -2.94
N LYS A 169 -22.22 30.55 -3.63
CA LYS A 169 -21.53 31.76 -3.13
C LYS A 169 -22.19 32.28 -1.85
N ALA A 170 -23.52 32.34 -1.80
CA ALA A 170 -24.25 32.74 -0.59
C ALA A 170 -24.06 31.75 0.56
N TYR A 171 -24.06 30.45 0.26
CA TYR A 171 -23.82 29.37 1.23
C TYR A 171 -22.42 29.46 1.84
N ASN A 172 -21.38 29.60 1.01
CA ASN A 172 -20.00 29.74 1.48
C ASN A 172 -19.82 30.99 2.34
N LYS A 173 -20.41 32.13 1.94
CA LYS A 173 -20.37 33.35 2.75
C LYS A 173 -21.05 33.17 4.12
N ALA A 174 -22.18 32.47 4.17
CA ALA A 174 -22.86 32.15 5.42
C ALA A 174 -22.02 31.20 6.29
N LEU A 175 -21.38 30.19 5.69
CA LEU A 175 -20.44 29.30 6.39
C LEU A 175 -19.25 30.04 6.97
N ASP A 176 -18.63 30.95 6.21
CA ASP A 176 -17.49 31.73 6.69
C ASP A 176 -17.89 32.60 7.88
N THR A 177 -19.08 33.20 7.82
CA THR A 177 -19.64 33.99 8.93
C THR A 177 -19.87 33.13 10.18
N LEU A 178 -20.42 31.92 10.00
CA LEU A 178 -20.66 30.98 11.09
C LEU A 178 -19.35 30.49 11.70
N ASN A 179 -18.34 30.19 10.88
CA ASN A 179 -17.02 29.78 11.34
C ASN A 179 -16.30 30.89 12.11
N MET A 180 -16.42 32.15 11.68
CA MET A 180 -15.89 33.30 12.42
C MET A 180 -16.59 33.46 13.78
N ALA A 181 -17.93 33.40 13.80
CA ALA A 181 -18.69 33.46 15.06
C ALA A 181 -18.33 32.31 16.01
N GLN A 182 -18.13 31.10 15.49
CA GLN A 182 -17.70 29.95 16.30
C GLN A 182 -16.30 30.16 16.88
N LYS A 183 -15.36 30.71 16.11
CA LYS A 183 -14.02 31.04 16.62
C LYS A 183 -14.06 32.07 17.74
N GLU A 184 -14.92 33.08 17.64
CA GLU A 184 -15.11 34.07 18.70
C GLU A 184 -15.69 33.43 19.97
N VAL A 185 -16.70 32.56 19.83
CA VAL A 185 -17.24 31.77 20.95
C VAL A 185 -16.15 30.91 21.59
N ASP A 186 -15.31 30.26 20.79
CA ASP A 186 -14.24 29.40 21.28
C ASP A 186 -13.14 30.20 22.00
N LEU A 187 -12.82 31.41 21.54
CA LEU A 187 -11.91 32.34 22.24
C LEU A 187 -12.47 32.75 23.60
N ILE A 188 -13.73 33.16 23.66
CA ILE A 188 -14.41 33.53 24.92
C ILE A 188 -14.42 32.35 25.89
N LEU A 189 -14.76 31.15 25.40
CA LEU A 189 -14.74 29.94 26.22
C LEU A 189 -13.34 29.60 26.70
N LYS A 190 -12.30 29.82 25.89
CA LYS A 190 -10.91 29.61 26.29
C LYS A 190 -10.50 30.56 27.42
N ASP A 191 -10.87 31.82 27.35
CA ASP A 191 -10.56 32.82 28.39
C ASP A 191 -11.26 32.50 29.72
N VAL A 192 -12.49 32.01 29.66
CA VAL A 192 -13.27 31.63 30.85
C VAL A 192 -12.80 30.31 31.47
N LEU A 193 -12.39 29.35 30.62
CA LEU A 193 -12.01 27.99 31.03
C LEU A 193 -10.50 27.80 31.23
N ASP A 194 -9.69 28.85 31.06
CA ASP A 194 -8.23 28.78 31.20
C ASP A 194 -7.84 28.26 32.60
N PRO A 195 -7.07 27.15 32.71
CA PRO A 195 -6.66 26.59 33.99
C PRO A 195 -5.88 27.55 34.92
N LYS A 196 -5.29 28.63 34.40
CA LYS A 196 -4.64 29.66 35.23
C LYS A 196 -5.59 30.70 35.83
N ASN A 197 -6.66 31.05 35.13
CA ASN A 197 -7.58 32.15 35.49
C ASN A 197 -8.99 31.67 35.87
N LYS A 198 -9.26 30.35 35.83
CA LYS A 198 -10.57 29.69 36.03
C LYS A 198 -11.58 30.51 36.81
N VAL A 199 -12.42 31.24 36.08
CA VAL A 199 -13.50 32.03 36.66
C VAL A 199 -14.72 31.12 36.91
N MET A 200 -15.05 30.24 35.96
CA MET A 200 -16.21 29.33 36.02
C MET A 200 -16.02 28.09 35.14
N ASN A 201 -16.75 27.00 35.42
CA ASN A 201 -16.83 25.85 34.52
C ASN A 201 -17.79 26.11 33.35
N ARG A 202 -17.66 25.35 32.25
CA ARG A 202 -18.42 25.61 31.00
C ARG A 202 -19.93 25.66 31.20
N LYS A 203 -20.50 24.71 31.97
CA LYS A 203 -21.93 24.67 32.27
C LYS A 203 -22.40 25.86 33.12
N GLU A 204 -21.55 26.35 34.01
CA GLU A 204 -21.84 27.50 34.87
C GLU A 204 -21.81 28.79 34.05
N PHE A 205 -20.83 28.91 33.13
CA PHE A 205 -20.75 30.05 32.22
C PHE A 205 -21.93 30.10 31.24
N GLU A 206 -22.35 28.98 30.67
CA GLU A 206 -23.52 28.93 29.80
C GLU A 206 -24.81 29.33 30.54
N ALA A 207 -24.97 28.89 31.79
CA ALA A 207 -26.08 29.31 32.65
C ALA A 207 -26.00 30.81 33.00
N PHE A 208 -24.80 31.30 33.31
CA PHE A 208 -24.54 32.71 33.60
C PHE A 208 -24.82 33.61 32.40
N ALA A 209 -24.34 33.27 31.20
CA ALA A 209 -24.60 34.01 29.97
C ALA A 209 -26.11 34.09 29.67
N LYS A 210 -26.85 33.01 29.94
CA LYS A 210 -28.33 33.00 29.83
C LYS A 210 -28.99 33.91 30.86
N ALA A 211 -28.49 33.94 32.10
CA ALA A 211 -28.98 34.84 33.13
C ALA A 211 -28.65 36.32 32.83
N VAL A 212 -27.46 36.62 32.29
CA VAL A 212 -27.06 37.96 31.83
C VAL A 212 -27.98 38.44 30.71
N LYS A 213 -28.24 37.57 29.71
CA LYS A 213 -29.19 37.86 28.62
C LYS A 213 -30.59 38.19 29.17
N ASN A 214 -31.01 37.48 30.21
CA ASN A 214 -32.30 37.70 30.87
C ASN A 214 -32.28 38.84 31.92
N LYS A 215 -31.15 39.54 32.08
CA LYS A 215 -30.94 40.63 33.07
C LYS A 215 -31.22 40.23 34.52
N THR A 216 -31.05 38.96 34.87
CA THR A 216 -31.34 38.44 36.22
C THR A 216 -30.10 38.31 37.12
N VAL A 217 -28.92 38.68 36.61
CA VAL A 217 -27.66 38.63 37.36
C VAL A 217 -27.48 39.91 38.18
N ARG A 218 -27.03 39.78 39.42
CA ARG A 218 -26.58 40.89 40.28
C ARG A 218 -25.14 40.62 40.71
N HIS A 219 -24.32 41.67 40.74
CA HIS A 219 -23.00 41.63 41.38
C HIS A 219 -23.16 41.91 42.88
N ILE A 220 -22.21 41.42 43.69
CA ILE A 220 -22.10 41.71 45.12
C ILE A 220 -21.16 42.89 45.28
#